data_AF-A0A929PU58-F1
#
_entry.id   AF-A0A929PU58-F1
#
_cell.length_a   1.000
_cell.length_b   1.000
_cell.length_c   1.000
_cell.angle_alpha   90.00
_cell.angle_beta   90.00
_cell.angle_gamma   90.00
#
_symmetry.space_group_name_H-M   'P 1'
#
loop_
_entity.id
_entity.type
_entity.pdbx_description
1 polymer ?
#
loop_
_entity_poly.entity_id
_entity_poly.type
_entity_poly.pdbx_seq_one_letter_code
_entity_poly.pdbx_strand_id
1 'polypeptide(L)'
;MPLSDAQFLALIPFIEPHSPRGRQIGDLRLRLDAIFHIAATPDPWSALPERFGNPDTVARYFRRLAHRGAWEHMLITLAGDGASPHLRAIAPLIFRACRRAYRLLGLPFITLIRRLNLLQALPGPPRMVPNPILSETIASRPFHLPSLASRLGRALLQAEIALRKRLHREAGGHARIPRSLRLAWS
;
A
#
# COMPACT_ATOMS: atom_id res chain seq x y z
N MET A 1 -1.63 20.69 -2.68
CA MET A 1 -0.86 21.61 -1.84
C MET A 1 0.61 21.31 -2.07
N PRO A 2 1.44 22.32 -2.38
CA PRO A 2 2.88 22.12 -2.46
C PRO A 2 3.43 21.74 -1.08
N LEU A 3 4.48 20.93 -1.05
CA LEU A 3 5.21 20.62 0.18
C LEU A 3 5.83 21.89 0.76
N SER A 4 5.91 21.99 2.08
CA SER A 4 6.79 22.97 2.73
C SER A 4 8.26 22.53 2.68
N ASP A 5 9.19 23.44 2.93
CA ASP A 5 10.64 23.13 2.91
C ASP A 5 10.97 22.04 3.91
N ALA A 6 10.42 22.12 5.11
CA ALA A 6 10.63 21.13 6.16
C ALA A 6 10.06 19.75 5.80
N GLN A 7 8.90 19.70 5.13
CA GLN A 7 8.32 18.45 4.63
C GLN A 7 9.15 17.86 3.49
N PHE A 8 9.64 18.70 2.59
CA PHE A 8 10.53 18.29 1.52
C PHE A 8 11.84 17.71 2.07
N LEU A 9 12.47 18.40 3.03
CA LEU A 9 13.69 17.93 3.69
C LEU A 9 13.47 16.59 4.42
N ALA A 10 12.30 16.39 5.03
CA ALA A 10 11.96 15.12 5.67
C ALA A 10 11.84 13.95 4.67
N LEU A 11 11.64 14.21 3.37
CA LEU A 11 11.57 13.18 2.33
C LEU A 11 12.95 12.83 1.74
N ILE A 12 13.93 13.74 1.83
CA ILE A 12 15.28 13.57 1.25
C ILE A 12 15.94 12.24 1.62
N PRO A 13 15.89 11.74 2.88
CA PRO A 13 16.54 10.47 3.23
C PRO A 13 16.02 9.25 2.45
N PHE A 14 14.82 9.33 1.88
CA PHE A 14 14.16 8.22 1.18
C PHE A 14 14.26 8.31 -0.33
N ILE A 15 14.70 9.44 -0.86
CA ILE A 15 14.75 9.72 -2.30
C ILE A 15 16.19 10.00 -2.70
N GLU A 16 16.63 9.48 -3.83
CA GLU A 16 17.94 9.89 -4.34
C GLU A 16 17.83 11.28 -4.98
N PRO A 17 18.61 12.26 -4.50
CA PRO A 17 18.68 13.56 -5.15
C PRO A 17 19.47 13.50 -6.47
N HIS A 18 20.24 12.43 -6.71
CA HIS A 18 21.12 12.31 -7.88
C HIS A 18 20.92 11.00 -8.63
N SER A 19 20.95 11.06 -9.97
CA SER A 19 21.06 9.85 -10.79
C SER A 19 22.52 9.36 -10.75
N PRO A 20 22.80 8.08 -10.48
CA PRO A 20 24.16 7.54 -10.43
C PRO A 20 24.89 7.57 -11.79
N ARG A 21 24.16 7.80 -12.89
CA ARG A 21 24.71 7.98 -14.24
C ARG A 21 23.99 9.14 -14.94
N GLY A 22 24.65 10.30 -15.04
CA GLY A 22 24.26 11.44 -15.89
C GLY A 22 23.05 12.30 -15.44
N ARG A 23 23.01 13.53 -15.98
CA ARG A 23 22.08 14.68 -15.88
C ARG A 23 21.31 14.82 -14.56
N GLN A 24 21.54 15.95 -13.87
CA GLN A 24 20.81 16.33 -12.65
C GLN A 24 19.31 16.05 -12.81
N ILE A 25 18.75 15.42 -11.78
CA ILE A 25 17.31 15.36 -11.61
C ILE A 25 16.87 16.83 -11.51
N GLY A 26 16.20 17.35 -12.55
CA GLY A 26 15.59 18.68 -12.50
C GLY A 26 14.63 18.78 -11.31
N ASP A 27 14.07 19.96 -11.03
CA ASP A 27 13.38 20.29 -9.77
C ASP A 27 12.70 19.11 -9.06
N LEU A 28 13.41 18.55 -8.08
CA LEU A 28 13.03 17.35 -7.36
C LEU A 28 11.76 17.59 -6.53
N ARG A 29 11.63 18.80 -5.99
CA ARG A 29 10.46 19.20 -5.22
C ARG A 29 9.23 19.22 -6.11
N LEU A 30 9.34 19.82 -7.29
CA LEU A 30 8.25 19.86 -8.26
C LEU A 30 7.78 18.45 -8.64
N ARG A 31 8.69 17.48 -8.76
CA ARG A 31 8.34 16.07 -9.03
C ARG A 31 7.59 15.42 -7.88
N LEU A 32 7.99 15.66 -6.63
CA LEU A 32 7.28 15.12 -5.46
C LEU A 32 5.91 15.76 -5.32
N ASP A 33 5.82 17.08 -5.51
CA ASP A 33 4.55 17.80 -5.52
C ASP A 33 3.61 17.24 -6.60
N ALA A 34 4.15 16.95 -7.80
CA ALA A 34 3.40 16.31 -8.88
C ALA A 34 2.90 14.91 -8.50
N ILE A 35 3.78 14.08 -7.89
CA ILE A 35 3.42 12.74 -7.40
C ILE A 35 2.31 12.82 -6.36
N PHE A 36 2.43 13.69 -5.36
CA PHE A 36 1.42 13.82 -4.31
C PHE A 36 0.12 14.42 -4.83
N HIS A 37 0.20 15.34 -5.79
CA HIS A 37 -0.98 15.89 -6.46
C HIS A 37 -1.76 14.79 -7.18
N ILE A 38 -1.12 14.04 -8.06
CA ILE A 38 -1.83 12.98 -8.80
C ILE A 38 -2.20 11.80 -7.90
N ALA A 39 -1.42 11.51 -6.85
CA ALA A 39 -1.78 10.50 -5.85
C ALA A 39 -3.08 10.83 -5.11
N ALA A 40 -3.41 12.12 -4.98
CA ALA A 40 -4.66 12.58 -4.36
C ALA A 40 -5.90 12.38 -5.24
N THR A 41 -5.75 12.04 -6.52
CA THR A 41 -6.86 11.81 -7.43
C THR A 41 -6.87 10.35 -7.91
N PRO A 42 -7.98 9.85 -8.49
CA PRO A 42 -8.01 8.55 -9.16
C PRO A 42 -7.49 8.61 -10.62
N ASP A 43 -7.02 9.77 -11.08
CA ASP A 43 -6.76 10.04 -12.49
C ASP A 43 -5.48 9.38 -13.02
N PRO A 44 -5.40 9.08 -14.33
CA PRO A 44 -4.17 8.60 -14.94
C PRO A 44 -3.06 9.65 -14.88
N TRP A 45 -1.80 9.23 -14.99
CA TRP A 45 -0.66 10.15 -15.03
C TRP A 45 -0.78 11.21 -16.11
N SER A 46 -1.37 10.89 -17.27
CA SER A 46 -1.60 11.82 -18.37
C SER A 46 -2.50 13.01 -18.03
N ALA A 47 -3.28 12.94 -16.94
CA ALA A 47 -4.10 14.04 -16.44
C ALA A 47 -3.33 15.02 -15.54
N LEU A 48 -2.03 14.82 -15.37
CA LEU A 48 -1.20 15.72 -14.57
C LEU A 48 -1.17 17.12 -15.21
N PRO A 49 -1.45 18.18 -14.44
CA PRO A 49 -1.43 19.55 -14.97
C PRO A 49 -0.06 19.97 -15.52
N GLU A 50 -0.05 20.75 -16.60
CA GLU A 50 1.16 21.20 -17.31
C GLU A 50 2.18 21.92 -16.42
N ARG A 51 1.73 22.61 -15.36
CA ARG A 51 2.61 23.28 -14.38
C ARG A 51 3.62 22.34 -13.70
N PHE A 52 3.37 21.04 -13.70
CA PHE A 52 4.27 20.03 -13.13
C PHE A 52 5.25 19.45 -14.16
N GLY A 53 5.19 19.93 -15.41
CA GLY A 53 6.01 19.45 -16.52
C GLY A 53 5.49 18.13 -17.11
N ASN A 54 6.39 17.38 -17.74
CA ASN A 54 6.04 16.20 -18.51
C ASN A 54 5.54 15.05 -17.60
N PRO A 55 4.29 14.58 -17.76
CA PRO A 55 3.72 13.49 -16.96
C PRO A 55 4.50 12.18 -17.00
N ASP A 56 5.10 11.83 -18.14
CA ASP A 56 5.87 10.60 -18.29
C ASP A 56 7.15 10.62 -17.46
N THR A 57 7.74 11.80 -17.29
CA THR A 57 8.95 11.98 -16.47
C THR A 57 8.61 11.76 -15.00
N VAL A 58 7.49 12.31 -14.53
CA VAL A 58 6.99 12.10 -13.16
C VAL A 58 6.65 10.63 -12.93
N ALA A 59 5.93 9.98 -13.86
CA ALA A 59 5.58 8.58 -13.76
C ALA A 59 6.81 7.66 -13.75
N ARG A 60 7.83 7.93 -14.59
CA ARG A 60 9.11 7.19 -14.58
C ARG A 60 9.86 7.38 -13.26
N TYR A 61 9.86 8.58 -12.71
CA TYR A 61 10.48 8.85 -11.42
C TYR A 61 9.76 8.11 -10.28
N PHE A 62 8.42 8.13 -10.26
CA PHE A 62 7.62 7.36 -9.30
C PHE A 62 7.92 5.86 -9.34
N ARG A 63 7.97 5.26 -10.54
CA ARG A 63 8.33 3.84 -10.70
C ARG A 63 9.73 3.55 -10.17
N ARG A 64 10.69 4.45 -10.42
CA ARG A 64 12.06 4.32 -9.90
C ARG A 64 12.10 4.34 -8.38
N LEU A 65 11.35 5.23 -7.73
CA LEU A 65 11.23 5.27 -6.27
C LEU A 65 10.64 3.96 -5.74
N ALA A 66 9.58 3.46 -6.37
CA ALA A 66 8.95 2.21 -5.99
C ALA A 66 9.93 1.03 -6.08
N HIS A 67 10.60 0.84 -7.21
CA HIS A 67 11.55 -0.28 -7.39
C HIS A 67 12.77 -0.20 -6.46
N ARG A 68 13.06 0.96 -5.88
CA ARG A 68 14.16 1.15 -4.92
C ARG A 68 13.73 0.99 -3.45
N GLY A 69 12.47 0.70 -3.18
CA GLY A 69 11.99 0.50 -1.81
C GLY A 69 11.72 1.81 -1.06
N ALA A 70 11.62 2.96 -1.74
CA ALA A 70 11.44 4.25 -1.08
C ALA A 70 10.13 4.30 -0.26
N TRP A 71 9.05 3.74 -0.80
CA TRP A 71 7.74 3.71 -0.13
C TRP A 71 7.77 2.79 1.09
N GLU A 72 8.41 1.63 0.97
CA GLU A 72 8.63 0.67 2.05
C GLU A 72 9.39 1.31 3.20
N HIS A 73 10.50 2.01 2.91
CA HIS A 73 11.29 2.71 3.92
C HIS A 73 10.49 3.80 4.61
N MET A 74 9.73 4.63 3.86
CA MET A 74 8.87 5.65 4.45
C MET A 74 7.82 5.04 5.38
N LEU A 75 7.18 3.93 4.99
CA LEU A 75 6.19 3.25 5.82
C LEU A 75 6.82 2.68 7.11
N ILE A 76 8.00 2.06 7.01
CA ILE A 76 8.73 1.54 8.17
C ILE A 76 9.05 2.69 9.13
N THR A 77 9.56 3.82 8.62
CA THR A 77 9.86 4.98 9.47
C THR A 77 8.60 5.56 10.12
N LEU A 78 7.49 5.68 9.38
CA LEU A 78 6.20 6.17 9.90
C LEU A 78 5.59 5.27 10.98
N ALA A 79 5.82 3.95 10.90
CA ALA A 79 5.36 2.99 11.88
C ALA A 79 6.20 2.99 13.16
N GLY A 80 7.48 3.37 13.07
CA GLY A 80 8.37 3.51 14.21
C GLY A 80 8.26 4.86 14.92
N ASP A 81 9.05 5.03 15.99
CA ASP A 81 9.10 6.27 16.77
C ASP A 81 9.96 7.36 16.12
N GLY A 82 10.88 6.98 15.23
CA GLY A 82 11.86 7.89 14.59
C GLY A 82 11.32 8.80 13.48
N ALA A 83 10.03 8.77 13.13
CA ALA A 83 9.48 9.66 12.11
C ALA A 83 9.41 11.10 12.60
N SER A 84 10.05 12.01 11.86
CA SER A 84 9.99 13.45 12.11
C SER A 84 8.53 13.95 12.06
N PRO A 85 8.17 15.00 12.84
CA PRO A 85 6.83 15.57 12.80
C PRO A 85 6.40 16.01 11.38
N HIS A 86 7.35 16.50 10.58
CA HIS A 86 7.09 16.92 9.20
C HIS A 86 6.76 15.73 8.27
N LEU A 87 7.41 14.57 8.47
CA LEU A 87 7.07 13.36 7.72
C LEU A 87 5.68 12.84 8.13
N ARG A 88 5.37 12.85 9.44
CA ARG A 88 4.05 12.46 9.95
C ARG A 88 2.94 13.36 9.41
N ALA A 89 3.19 14.67 9.30
CA ALA A 89 2.22 15.64 8.76
C ALA A 89 1.81 15.33 7.31
N ILE A 90 2.69 14.73 6.51
CA ILE A 90 2.41 14.34 5.12
C ILE A 90 2.10 12.84 4.96
N ALA A 91 1.95 12.09 6.05
CA ALA A 91 1.63 10.67 6.02
C ALA A 91 0.39 10.35 5.15
N PRO A 92 -0.70 11.14 5.16
CA PRO A 92 -1.84 10.90 4.27
C PRO A 92 -1.46 10.96 2.77
N LEU A 93 -0.54 11.83 2.37
CA LEU A 93 -0.05 11.92 0.99
C LEU A 93 0.81 10.70 0.63
N ILE A 94 1.66 10.27 1.56
CA ILE A 94 2.48 9.06 1.43
C ILE A 94 1.58 7.82 1.29
N PHE A 95 0.53 7.70 2.12
CA PHE A 95 -0.42 6.59 2.04
C PHE A 95 -1.12 6.55 0.68
N ARG A 96 -1.56 7.69 0.16
CA ARG A 96 -2.17 7.77 -1.18
C ARG A 96 -1.18 7.37 -2.29
N ALA A 97 0.08 7.79 -2.18
CA ALA A 97 1.13 7.35 -3.10
C ALA A 97 1.37 5.83 -3.02
N CYS A 98 1.37 5.26 -1.81
CA CYS A 98 1.49 3.82 -1.58
C CYS A 98 0.35 3.02 -2.23
N ARG A 99 -0.90 3.53 -2.19
CA ARG A 99 -2.04 2.90 -2.87
C ARG A 99 -1.81 2.75 -4.38
N ARG A 100 -1.14 3.72 -5.00
CA ARG A 100 -0.72 3.64 -6.41
C ARG A 100 0.47 2.70 -6.60
N ALA A 101 1.43 2.72 -5.67
CA ALA A 101 2.64 1.89 -5.71
C ALA A 101 2.34 0.39 -5.63
N TYR A 102 1.24 -0.01 -4.96
CA TYR A 102 0.80 -1.40 -4.89
C TYR A 102 0.75 -2.09 -6.27
N ARG A 103 0.33 -1.39 -7.34
CA ARG A 103 0.28 -1.96 -8.70
C ARG A 103 1.65 -2.36 -9.25
N LEU A 104 2.72 -1.79 -8.70
CA LEU A 104 4.10 -2.07 -9.07
C LEU A 104 4.74 -3.10 -8.14
N LEU A 105 4.43 -3.03 -6.84
CA LEU A 105 5.12 -3.79 -5.79
C LEU A 105 4.40 -5.10 -5.38
N GLY A 106 3.10 -5.21 -5.66
CA GLY A 106 2.33 -6.45 -5.50
C GLY A 106 2.07 -6.88 -4.05
N LEU A 107 1.94 -8.20 -3.84
CA LEU A 107 1.56 -8.80 -2.56
C LEU A 107 2.57 -8.57 -1.41
N PRO A 108 3.91 -8.63 -1.61
CA PRO A 108 4.87 -8.36 -0.54
C PRO A 108 4.66 -7.00 0.13
N PHE A 109 4.28 -6.01 -0.67
CA PHE A 109 3.97 -4.66 -0.19
C PHE A 109 2.70 -4.62 0.67
N ILE A 110 1.65 -5.36 0.31
CA ILE A 110 0.46 -5.53 1.16
C ILE A 110 0.83 -6.18 2.49
N THR A 111 1.66 -7.22 2.46
CA THR A 111 2.14 -7.91 3.67
C THR A 111 2.84 -6.92 4.58
N LEU A 112 3.75 -6.10 4.04
CA LEU A 112 4.46 -5.06 4.79
C LEU A 112 3.47 -4.08 5.45
N ILE A 113 2.55 -3.49 4.68
CA ILE A 113 1.57 -2.53 5.20
C ILE A 113 0.76 -3.13 6.36
N ARG A 114 0.35 -4.39 6.24
CA ARG A 114 -0.41 -5.10 7.29
C ARG A 114 0.43 -5.37 8.52
N ARG A 115 1.70 -5.78 8.37
CA ARG A 115 2.64 -5.99 9.49
C ARG A 115 2.90 -4.70 10.27
N LEU A 116 3.00 -3.58 9.56
CA LEU A 116 3.19 -2.25 10.15
C LEU A 116 1.88 -1.65 10.73
N ASN A 117 0.74 -2.33 10.58
CA ASN A 117 -0.59 -1.84 10.95
C ASN A 117 -0.98 -0.48 10.31
N LEU A 118 -0.36 -0.10 9.19
CA LEU A 118 -0.63 1.15 8.46
C LEU A 118 -1.73 0.96 7.42
N LEU A 119 -2.90 0.46 7.85
CA LEU A 119 -3.98 0.00 6.96
C LEU A 119 -4.51 1.08 6.00
N GLN A 120 -4.29 2.37 6.31
CA GLN A 120 -4.64 3.50 5.45
C GLN A 120 -3.85 3.51 4.12
N ALA A 121 -2.66 2.90 4.08
CA ALA A 121 -1.83 2.77 2.88
C ALA A 121 -2.32 1.67 1.92
N LEU A 122 -3.26 0.81 2.34
CA LEU A 122 -3.80 -0.25 1.49
C LEU A 122 -4.60 0.32 0.31
N PRO A 123 -4.56 -0.33 -0.87
CA PRO A 123 -5.24 0.11 -2.10
C PRO A 123 -6.78 0.10 -2.01
N GLY A 124 -7.33 -0.34 -0.88
CA GLY A 124 -8.75 -0.42 -0.63
C GLY A 124 -9.04 -0.80 0.82
N PRO A 125 -10.33 -0.98 1.17
CA PRO A 125 -10.75 -1.37 2.50
C PRO A 125 -10.05 -2.67 2.96
N PRO A 126 -9.56 -2.76 4.21
CA PRO A 126 -8.73 -3.90 4.66
C PRO A 126 -9.39 -5.28 4.54
N ARG A 127 -10.74 -5.35 4.59
CA ARG A 127 -11.50 -6.60 4.42
C ARG A 127 -11.56 -7.08 2.97
N MET A 128 -11.34 -6.17 2.01
CA MET A 128 -11.44 -6.47 0.58
C MET A 128 -10.09 -6.78 -0.06
N VAL A 129 -9.00 -6.32 0.55
CA VAL A 129 -7.64 -6.55 0.09
C VAL A 129 -7.15 -7.89 0.64
N PRO A 130 -6.36 -8.69 -0.11
CA PRO A 130 -5.80 -9.95 0.39
C PRO A 130 -5.10 -9.78 1.74
N ASN A 131 -5.21 -10.79 2.61
CA ASN A 131 -4.53 -10.85 3.90
C ASN A 131 -3.62 -12.09 3.98
N PRO A 132 -2.36 -11.98 3.50
CA PRO A 132 -1.42 -13.08 3.53
C PRO A 132 -1.06 -13.56 4.95
N ILE A 133 -1.09 -12.67 5.95
CA ILE A 133 -0.84 -13.02 7.36
C ILE A 133 -1.95 -13.95 7.90
N LEU A 134 -3.20 -13.68 7.52
CA LEU A 134 -4.32 -14.59 7.84
C LEU A 134 -4.15 -15.94 7.13
N SER A 135 -3.68 -15.95 5.88
CA SER A 135 -3.42 -17.19 5.15
C SER A 135 -2.40 -18.08 5.86
N GLU A 136 -1.30 -17.50 6.34
CA GLU A 136 -0.28 -18.20 7.14
C GLU A 136 -0.89 -18.76 8.43
N THR A 137 -1.73 -17.99 9.11
CA THR A 137 -2.43 -18.41 10.34
C THR A 137 -3.42 -19.56 10.09
N ILE A 138 -4.13 -19.54 8.97
CA ILE A 138 -5.06 -20.62 8.58
C ILE A 138 -4.29 -21.91 8.27
N ALA A 139 -3.15 -21.78 7.58
CA ALA A 139 -2.31 -22.91 7.20
C ALA A 139 -1.65 -23.58 8.41
N SER A 140 -1.25 -22.80 9.42
CA SER A 140 -0.60 -23.32 10.63
C SER A 140 -1.59 -23.90 11.66
N ARG A 141 -2.89 -23.61 11.53
CA ARG A 141 -3.90 -24.08 12.50
C ARG A 141 -4.17 -25.59 12.32
N PRO A 142 -3.87 -26.42 13.33
CA PRO A 142 -4.10 -27.86 13.26
C PRO A 142 -5.57 -28.16 13.01
N PHE A 143 -5.82 -29.11 12.11
CA PHE A 143 -7.16 -29.60 11.77
C PHE A 143 -7.34 -30.96 12.43
N HIS A 144 -8.13 -31.00 13.50
CA HIS A 144 -8.53 -32.26 14.13
C HIS A 144 -9.82 -32.74 13.50
N LEU A 145 -9.79 -33.94 12.92
CA LEU A 145 -10.98 -34.61 12.39
C LEU A 145 -11.81 -35.14 13.57
N PRO A 146 -13.02 -34.59 13.82
CA PRO A 146 -13.90 -35.15 14.84
C PRO A 146 -14.42 -36.52 14.39
N SER A 147 -14.82 -37.36 15.35
CA SER A 147 -15.44 -38.67 15.05
C SER A 147 -16.73 -38.48 14.25
N LEU A 148 -16.82 -39.10 13.07
CA LEU A 148 -18.00 -39.04 12.21
C LEU A 148 -19.12 -40.01 12.63
N ALA A 149 -18.86 -40.86 13.63
CA ALA A 149 -19.83 -41.81 14.14
C ALA A 149 -21.02 -41.12 14.82
N SER A 150 -20.83 -39.93 15.40
CA SER A 150 -21.88 -39.17 16.06
C SER A 150 -22.47 -38.07 15.18
N ARG A 151 -23.76 -37.74 15.39
CA ARG A 151 -24.41 -36.58 14.74
C ARG A 151 -23.69 -35.26 15.11
N LEU A 152 -23.25 -35.14 16.37
CA LEU A 152 -22.51 -33.98 16.85
C LEU A 152 -21.16 -33.84 16.14
N GLY A 153 -20.41 -34.92 15.95
CA GLY A 153 -19.12 -34.87 15.25
C GLY A 153 -19.25 -34.47 13.78
N ARG A 154 -20.30 -34.93 13.08
CA ARG A 154 -20.62 -34.47 11.71
C ARG A 154 -20.98 -32.99 11.67
N ALA A 155 -21.74 -32.48 12.64
CA ALA A 155 -22.08 -31.06 12.73
C ALA A 155 -20.84 -30.19 13.00
N LEU A 156 -19.94 -30.64 13.89
CA LEU A 156 -18.67 -29.95 14.16
C LEU A 156 -17.76 -29.91 12.93
N LEU A 157 -17.67 -31.00 12.17
CA LEU A 157 -16.91 -31.01 10.92
C LEU A 157 -17.49 -30.02 9.89
N GLN A 158 -18.81 -29.99 9.72
CA GLN A 158 -19.47 -29.04 8.81
C GLN A 158 -19.20 -27.59 9.21
N ALA A 159 -19.27 -27.29 10.51
CA ALA A 159 -18.96 -25.96 11.05
C ALA A 159 -17.50 -25.56 10.79
N GLU A 160 -16.54 -26.47 11.01
CA GLU A 160 -15.11 -26.22 10.76
C GLU A 160 -14.82 -26.02 9.26
N ILE A 161 -15.42 -26.81 8.38
CA ILE A 161 -15.33 -26.61 6.92
C ILE A 161 -15.89 -25.25 6.52
N ALA A 162 -17.07 -24.87 7.05
CA ALA A 162 -17.69 -23.58 6.75
C ALA A 162 -16.81 -22.42 7.23
N LEU A 163 -16.24 -22.53 8.43
CA LEU A 163 -15.31 -21.56 8.98
C LEU A 163 -14.05 -21.43 8.11
N ARG A 164 -13.41 -22.55 7.74
CA ARG A 164 -12.22 -22.54 6.87
C ARG A 164 -12.51 -21.96 5.49
N LYS A 165 -13.65 -22.29 4.88
CA LYS A 165 -14.10 -21.67 3.62
C LYS A 165 -14.30 -20.16 3.75
N ARG A 166 -14.81 -19.68 4.89
CA ARG A 166 -14.94 -18.25 5.16
C ARG A 166 -13.57 -17.59 5.33
N LEU A 167 -12.71 -18.16 6.16
CA LEU A 167 -11.36 -17.64 6.41
C LEU A 167 -10.51 -17.61 5.14
N HIS A 168 -10.59 -18.64 4.30
CA HIS A 168 -9.89 -18.66 3.01
C HIS A 168 -10.39 -17.55 2.06
N ARG A 169 -11.70 -17.28 2.05
CA ARG A 169 -12.25 -16.14 1.29
C ARG A 169 -11.76 -14.80 1.82
N GLU A 170 -11.72 -14.63 3.15
CA GLU A 170 -11.21 -13.41 3.79
C GLU A 170 -9.69 -13.22 3.56
N ALA A 171 -8.91 -14.31 3.57
CA ALA A 171 -7.48 -14.28 3.28
C ALA A 171 -7.17 -13.98 1.81
N GLY A 172 -7.94 -14.54 0.88
CA GLY A 172 -7.79 -14.30 -0.56
C GLY A 172 -8.19 -12.89 -1.02
N GLY A 173 -8.97 -12.18 -0.21
CA GLY A 173 -9.52 -10.88 -0.60
C GLY A 173 -10.58 -11.01 -1.71
N HIS A 174 -11.08 -9.87 -2.16
CA HIS A 174 -12.10 -9.80 -3.21
C HIS A 174 -11.47 -9.54 -4.57
N ALA A 175 -11.89 -10.29 -5.59
CA ALA A 175 -11.40 -10.12 -6.97
C ALA A 175 -11.63 -8.70 -7.52
N ARG A 176 -12.65 -7.98 -7.03
CA ARG A 176 -12.98 -6.62 -7.45
C ARG A 176 -13.45 -5.77 -6.28
N ILE A 177 -12.91 -4.56 -6.20
CA ILE A 177 -13.43 -3.50 -5.32
C ILE A 177 -14.41 -2.64 -6.14
N PRO A 178 -15.68 -2.48 -5.70
CA PRO A 178 -16.66 -1.59 -6.32
C PRO A 178 -16.13 -0.17 -6.53
N ARG A 179 -16.57 0.50 -7.60
CA ARG A 179 -16.09 1.85 -7.94
C ARG A 179 -16.41 2.87 -6.84
N SER A 180 -17.60 2.81 -6.26
CA SER A 180 -18.02 3.69 -5.15
C SER A 180 -17.07 3.61 -3.95
N LEU A 181 -16.76 2.39 -3.49
CA LEU A 181 -15.82 2.16 -2.40
C LEU A 181 -14.40 2.59 -2.76
N ARG A 182 -13.97 2.37 -4.00
CA ARG A 182 -12.64 2.78 -4.45
C ARG A 182 -12.50 4.30 -4.44
N LEU A 183 -13.51 5.04 -4.90
CA LEU A 183 -13.51 6.50 -4.91
C LEU A 183 -13.55 7.08 -3.49
N ALA A 184 -14.34 6.48 -2.58
CA ALA A 184 -14.33 6.85 -1.17
C ALA A 184 -12.98 6.57 -0.48
N TRP A 185 -12.18 5.66 -1.04
CA TRP A 185 -10.86 5.28 -0.53
C TRP A 185 -9.69 5.98 -1.26
N SER A 186 -9.97 6.87 -2.21
CA SER A 186 -8.95 7.55 -3.04
C SER A 186 -8.44 8.82 -2.37
#